data_AF-A0A960EH83-F1
#
_entry.id   AF-A0A960EH83-F1
#
_cell.length_a   1.000
_cell.length_b   1.000
_cell.length_c   1.000
_cell.angle_alpha   90.00
_cell.angle_beta   90.00
_cell.angle_gamma   90.00
#
_symmetry.space_group_name_H-M   'P 1'
#
loop_
_entity.id
_entity.type
_entity.pdbx_description
1 polymer ?
#
loop_
_entity_poly.entity_id
_entity_poly.type
_entity_poly.pdbx_seq_one_letter_code
_entity_poly.pdbx_strand_id
1 'polypeptide(L)' 'LPGFGEEKAKIFVALLAKRFGKQPAGWAEAVAPFGDDQPRSAADVSSKEAFAEVRAWKKAQKAAKKSKAEFSR' A
#
# COMPACT_ATOMS: atom_id res chain seq x y z
N LEU A 1 4.15 -18.60 3.63
CA LEU A 1 3.20 -18.72 2.50
C LEU A 1 3.97 -18.53 1.20
N PRO A 2 4.18 -19.59 0.39
CA PRO A 2 4.84 -19.45 -0.91
C PRO A 2 4.19 -18.34 -1.74
N GLY A 3 4.99 -17.39 -2.25
CA GLY A 3 4.49 -16.25 -3.03
C GLY A 3 3.88 -15.08 -2.25
N PHE A 4 3.81 -15.16 -0.92
CA PHE A 4 3.34 -14.09 -0.03
C PHE A 4 4.51 -13.56 0.81
N GLY A 5 5.26 -12.63 0.21
CA GLY A 5 6.39 -11.97 0.87
C GLY A 5 5.95 -10.84 1.81
N GLU A 6 6.92 -10.26 2.50
CA GLU A 6 6.73 -9.22 3.52
C GLU A 6 5.90 -8.03 3.02
N GLU A 7 6.18 -7.52 1.81
CA GLU A 7 5.41 -6.43 1.20
C GLU A 7 3.91 -6.73 1.12
N LYS A 8 3.56 -7.92 0.64
CA LYS A 8 2.15 -8.34 0.51
C LYS A 8 1.50 -8.52 1.87
N ALA A 9 2.25 -8.98 2.86
CA ALA A 9 1.79 -9.05 4.24
C ALA A 9 1.48 -7.66 4.79
N LYS A 10 2.38 -6.69 4.60
CA LYS A 10 2.16 -5.30 5.02
C LYS A 10 0.95 -4.68 4.30
N ILE A 11 0.83 -4.85 2.99
CA ILE A 11 -0.35 -4.38 2.22
C ILE A 11 -1.65 -5.01 2.74
N PHE A 12 -1.64 -6.30 3.06
CA PHE A 12 -2.82 -6.99 3.58
C PHE A 12 -3.23 -6.44 4.96
N VAL A 13 -2.27 -6.22 5.86
CA VAL A 13 -2.56 -5.63 7.18
C VAL A 13 -3.02 -4.18 7.03
N ALA A 14 -2.40 -3.39 6.15
CA ALA A 14 -2.84 -2.02 5.84
C ALA A 14 -4.28 -2.00 5.30
N LEU A 15 -4.66 -2.98 4.48
CA LEU A 15 -6.02 -3.12 3.97
C LEU A 15 -7.01 -3.39 5.10
N LEU A 16 -6.67 -4.27 6.06
CA LEU A 16 -7.51 -4.51 7.24
C LEU A 16 -7.65 -3.25 8.11
N ALA A 17 -6.58 -2.51 8.30
CA ALA A 17 -6.60 -1.27 9.07
C ALA A 17 -7.44 -0.18 8.40
N LYS A 18 -7.18 0.12 7.12
CA LYS A 18 -7.81 1.22 6.38
C LYS A 18 -9.25 0.95 5.97
N ARG A 19 -9.57 -0.30 5.59
CA ARG A 19 -10.89 -0.65 5.03
C ARG A 19 -11.83 -1.26 6.08
N PHE A 20 -11.27 -1.94 7.08
CA PHE A 20 -12.05 -2.66 8.10
C PHE A 20 -11.87 -2.09 9.52
N GLY A 21 -11.14 -0.98 9.67
CA GLY A 21 -10.95 -0.29 10.95
C GLY A 21 -10.16 -1.11 11.99
N LYS A 22 -9.38 -2.11 11.56
CA LYS A 22 -8.57 -2.95 12.47
C LYS A 22 -7.23 -2.30 12.72
N GLN A 23 -7.21 -1.34 13.64
CA GLN A 23 -6.06 -0.46 13.91
C GLN A 23 -5.52 -0.69 15.33
N PRO A 24 -4.80 -1.79 15.61
CA PRO A 24 -4.09 -1.95 16.87
C PRO A 24 -2.99 -0.89 17.01
N ALA A 25 -2.56 -0.60 18.24
CA ALA A 25 -1.47 0.36 18.47
C ALA A 25 -0.20 -0.05 17.67
N GLY A 26 0.43 0.92 17.01
CA GLY A 26 1.65 0.69 16.22
C GLY A 26 1.43 0.06 14.83
N TRP A 27 0.18 -0.06 14.36
CA TRP A 27 -0.11 -0.71 13.08
C TRP A 27 0.49 0.03 11.88
N ALA A 28 0.49 1.36 11.89
CA ALA A 28 0.93 2.19 10.76
C ALA A 28 2.43 2.04 10.52
N GLU A 29 3.22 1.98 11.59
CA GLU A 29 4.66 1.73 11.56
C GLU A 29 4.97 0.30 11.11
N ALA A 30 4.22 -0.69 11.59
CA ALA A 30 4.40 -2.10 11.22
C ALA A 30 4.16 -2.37 9.73
N VAL A 31 3.27 -1.60 9.10
CA VAL A 31 2.95 -1.72 7.67
C VAL A 31 3.60 -0.66 6.80
N ALA A 32 4.50 0.17 7.35
CA ALA A 32 5.19 1.19 6.59
C ALA A 32 5.86 0.61 5.32
N PRO A 33 5.76 1.29 4.16
CA PRO A 33 5.16 2.61 3.96
C PRO A 33 3.63 2.61 3.74
N PHE A 34 2.96 1.47 3.75
CA PHE A 34 1.54 1.34 3.37
C PHE A 34 0.53 1.83 4.41
N GLY A 35 1.01 2.33 5.55
CA GLY A 35 0.19 2.90 6.62
C GLY A 35 -0.13 4.38 6.40
N ASP A 36 0.53 5.05 5.45
CA ASP A 36 0.33 6.47 5.14
C ASP A 36 -0.93 6.70 4.27
N ASP A 37 -1.30 7.96 4.02
CA ASP A 37 -2.46 8.30 3.19
C ASP A 37 -2.16 8.27 1.68
N GLN A 38 -1.02 7.72 1.25
CA GLN A 38 -0.68 7.74 -0.16
C GLN A 38 -1.35 6.59 -0.93
N PRO A 39 -1.85 6.85 -2.16
CA PRO A 39 -2.51 5.85 -2.99
C PRO A 39 -1.48 4.92 -3.66
N ARG A 40 -0.82 4.06 -2.88
CA ARG A 40 0.33 3.25 -3.34
C ARG A 40 -0.05 1.80 -3.64
N SER A 41 -1.08 1.28 -2.99
CA SER A 41 -1.30 -0.15 -2.86
C SER A 41 -2.78 -0.53 -3.03
N ALA A 42 -3.05 -1.83 -2.96
CA ALA A 42 -4.42 -2.34 -2.94
C ALA A 42 -5.19 -1.95 -1.67
N ALA A 43 -4.49 -1.62 -0.57
CA ALA A 43 -5.12 -1.13 0.66
C ALA A 43 -5.84 0.21 0.46
N ASP A 44 -5.44 0.97 -0.57
CA ASP A 44 -5.92 2.32 -0.86
C ASP A 44 -7.06 2.32 -1.89
N VAL A 45 -7.42 1.15 -2.43
CA VAL A 45 -8.46 1.02 -3.45
C VAL A 45 -9.82 0.82 -2.79
N SER A 46 -10.56 1.92 -2.64
CA SER A 46 -11.90 1.91 -2.08
C SER A 46 -13.04 1.95 -3.10
N SER A 47 -12.74 2.48 -4.28
CA SER A 47 -13.67 2.71 -5.39
C SER A 47 -12.92 2.67 -6.73
N LYS A 48 -13.64 2.90 -7.83
CA LYS A 48 -13.03 2.99 -9.16
C LYS A 48 -12.13 4.23 -9.30
N GLU A 49 -12.51 5.31 -8.64
CA GLU A 49 -11.79 6.58 -8.60
C GLU A 49 -10.46 6.39 -7.86
N ALA A 50 -10.50 5.81 -6.65
CA ALA A 50 -9.29 5.47 -5.89
C ALA A 50 -8.36 4.52 -6.65
N PHE A 51 -8.92 3.59 -7.43
CA PHE A 51 -8.12 2.73 -8.30
C PHE A 51 -7.40 3.51 -9.41
N ALA A 52 -8.06 4.53 -9.99
CA ALA A 52 -7.44 5.41 -10.98
C ALA A 52 -6.31 6.24 -10.36
N GLU A 53 -6.49 6.72 -9.13
CA GLU A 53 -5.46 7.44 -8.36
C GLU A 53 -4.22 6.57 -8.11
N VAL A 54 -4.41 5.32 -7.65
CA VAL A 54 -3.29 4.39 -7.44
C VAL A 54 -2.53 4.12 -8.75
N ARG A 55 -3.24 3.99 -9.89
CA ARG A 55 -2.60 3.85 -11.20
C ARG A 55 -1.82 5.10 -11.60
N ALA A 56 -2.40 6.29 -11.40
CA ALA A 56 -1.77 7.56 -11.71
C ALA A 56 -0.50 7.77 -10.87
N TRP A 57 -0.57 7.49 -9.57
CA TRP A 57 0.56 7.54 -8.66
C TRP A 57 1.67 6.57 -9.10
N LYS A 58 1.35 5.30 -9.39
CA LYS A 58 2.35 4.33 -9.89
C LYS A 58 3.01 4.78 -11.20
N LYS A 59 2.24 5.40 -12.10
CA LYS A 59 2.77 5.94 -13.37
C LYS A 59 3.73 7.11 -13.11
N ALA A 60 3.38 8.04 -12.22
CA ALA A 60 4.23 9.16 -11.82
C ALA A 60 5.53 8.68 -11.17
N GLN A 61 5.45 7.71 -10.27
CA GLN A 61 6.60 7.11 -9.60
C GLN A 61 7.55 6.40 -10.57
N LYS A 62 7.00 5.66 -11.55
CA LYS A 62 7.81 5.03 -12.60
C LYS A 62 8.50 6.08 -13.50
N ALA A 63 7.81 7.17 -13.81
CA ALA A 63 8.40 8.29 -14.54
C ALA A 63 9.53 8.96 -13.75
N ALA A 64 9.41 9.01 -12.41
CA ALA A 64 10.47 9.45 -11.49
C ALA A 64 11.61 8.42 -11.31
N LYS A 65 11.67 7.36 -12.12
CA LYS A 65 12.67 6.27 -12.06
C LYS A 65 12.75 5.53 -10.73
N LYS A 66 11.74 5.65 -9.87
CA LYS A 66 11.64 4.87 -8.64
C LYS A 66 11.26 3.44 -9.00
N SER A 67 12.10 2.50 -8.62
CA SER A 67 11.94 1.07 -8.90
C SER A 67 10.93 0.43 -7.96
N LYS A 68 10.34 -0.70 -8.37
CA LYS A 68 9.43 -1.50 -7.53
C LYS A 68 10.09 -1.91 -6.20
N ALA A 69 11.41 -2.09 -6.17
CA ALA A 69 12.18 -2.44 -4.97
C ALA A 69 12.25 -1.30 -3.95
N GLU A 70 12.19 -0.03 -4.38
CA GLU A 70 12.14 1.13 -3.48
C GLU A 70 10.77 1.37 -2.87
N PHE A 71 9.72 0.72 -3.38
CA PHE A 71 8.36 0.79 -2.81
C PHE A 71 8.12 -0.22 -1.70
N SER A 72 9.01 -1.20 -1.59
CA SER A 72 8.90 -2.38 -0.73
C SER A 72 9.81 -2.31 0.49
N ARG A 73 10.76 -1.37 0.50
CA ARG A 73 11.63 -1.03 1.63
C ARG A 73 11.01 0.05 2.49
#